data_AF-A0A803JVE2-F1
#
_entry.id   AF-A0A803JVE2-F1
#
_cell.length_a   1.000
_cell.length_b   1.000
_cell.length_c   1.000
_cell.angle_alpha   90.00
_cell.angle_beta   90.00
_cell.angle_gamma   90.00
#
_symmetry.space_group_name_H-M   'P 1'
#
loop_
_entity.id
_entity.type
_entity.pdbx_description
1 polymer ?
#
loop_
_entity_poly.entity_id
_entity_poly.type
_entity_poly.pdbx_seq_one_letter_code
_entity_poly.pdbx_strand_id
1 'polypeptide(L)'
;LQKHINDAVCGFIHLIRSTYHAYSSVFIRHQGCTACAFIRTAHSSSPALDNEDGERNQIHPEVKELGVRDLQAKLQLRYTEISKRTQPPPNLPVGPSHKLADNYYCTRDGRRESYPPLVIMSPYKALPSGGQASGTETAIAKAARNAVTPGSPPPKMELSKDEPYL
;
A
#
# COMPACT_ATOMS: atom_id res chain seq x y z
N LEU A 1 33.52 -27.01 -48.58
CA LEU A 1 33.88 -25.84 -47.75
C LEU A 1 33.02 -25.71 -46.49
N GLN A 2 31.68 -25.78 -46.57
CA GLN A 2 30.80 -25.60 -45.40
C GLN A 2 30.93 -26.68 -44.29
N LYS A 3 31.22 -27.95 -44.65
CA LYS A 3 31.41 -29.03 -43.66
C LYS A 3 32.65 -28.82 -42.77
N HIS A 4 33.76 -28.35 -43.35
CA HIS A 4 35.00 -28.12 -42.60
C HIS A 4 34.89 -26.99 -41.57
N ILE A 5 33.99 -26.03 -41.78
CA ILE A 5 33.76 -24.92 -40.84
C ILE A 5 32.99 -25.42 -39.61
N ASN A 6 32.01 -26.30 -39.80
CA ASN A 6 31.20 -26.82 -38.69
C ASN A 6 31.99 -27.76 -37.77
N ASP A 7 32.90 -28.57 -38.32
CA ASP A 7 33.76 -29.46 -37.52
C ASP A 7 34.78 -28.66 -36.67
N ALA A 8 35.29 -27.52 -37.20
CA ALA A 8 36.20 -26.64 -36.47
C ALA A 8 35.51 -25.91 -35.30
N VAL A 9 34.25 -25.48 -35.48
CA VAL A 9 33.46 -24.82 -34.42
C VAL A 9 33.10 -25.81 -33.32
N CYS A 10 32.78 -27.06 -33.66
CA CYS A 10 32.45 -28.08 -32.67
C CYS A 10 33.66 -28.47 -31.80
N GLY A 11 34.85 -28.59 -32.41
CA GLY A 11 36.11 -28.85 -31.69
C GLY A 11 36.50 -27.73 -30.72
N PHE A 12 36.28 -26.47 -31.12
CA PHE A 12 36.57 -25.31 -30.27
C PHE A 12 35.65 -25.25 -29.04
N ILE A 13 34.37 -25.57 -29.19
CA ILE A 13 33.41 -25.61 -28.07
C ILE A 13 33.74 -26.73 -27.08
N HIS A 14 34.20 -27.89 -27.55
CA HIS A 14 34.64 -28.98 -26.68
C HIS A 14 35.91 -28.64 -25.89
N LEU A 15 36.85 -27.90 -26.49
CA LEU A 15 38.05 -27.43 -25.81
C LEU A 15 37.73 -26.44 -24.68
N ILE A 16 36.78 -25.53 -24.90
CA ILE A 16 36.30 -24.59 -23.87
C ILE A 16 35.59 -25.34 -22.73
N ARG A 17 34.75 -26.34 -23.03
CA ARG A 17 34.04 -27.09 -21.98
C ARG A 17 34.98 -27.91 -21.09
N SER A 18 36.08 -28.42 -21.64
CA SER A 18 37.08 -29.20 -20.90
C SER A 18 37.90 -28.31 -19.93
N THR A 19 38.29 -27.10 -20.37
CA THR A 19 39.07 -26.18 -19.52
C THR A 19 38.26 -25.62 -18.35
N TYR A 20 36.96 -25.35 -18.54
CA TYR A 20 36.10 -24.86 -17.46
C TYR A 20 35.81 -25.92 -16.37
N HIS A 21 35.75 -27.20 -16.73
CA HIS A 21 35.51 -28.27 -15.75
C HIS A 21 36.74 -28.57 -14.87
N ALA A 22 37.95 -28.32 -15.39
CA ALA A 22 39.20 -28.40 -14.63
C ALA A 22 39.35 -27.24 -13.63
N TYR A 23 38.88 -26.03 -13.97
CA TYR A 23 38.90 -24.89 -13.04
C TYR A 23 37.88 -25.02 -11.90
N SER A 24 36.71 -25.62 -12.16
CA SER A 24 35.66 -25.73 -11.14
C SER A 24 35.93 -26.81 -10.07
N SER A 25 36.81 -27.77 -10.35
CA SER A 25 37.10 -28.87 -9.42
C SER A 25 38.30 -28.62 -8.49
N VAL A 26 39.14 -27.62 -8.80
CA VAL A 26 40.33 -27.26 -8.00
C VAL A 26 40.02 -26.23 -6.91
N PHE A 27 38.88 -25.52 -6.98
CA PHE A 27 38.50 -24.52 -5.96
C PHE A 27 37.71 -25.09 -4.77
N ILE A 28 37.48 -26.40 -4.74
CA ILE A 28 36.79 -27.11 -3.64
C ILE A 28 37.75 -28.14 -3.04
N ARG A 29 38.74 -27.67 -2.26
CA ARG A 29 39.46 -28.40 -1.17
C ARG A 29 40.83 -27.75 -0.92
N HIS A 30 40.83 -26.74 -0.05
CA HIS A 30 41.95 -26.07 0.65
C HIS A 30 41.54 -24.59 0.69
N GLN A 31 41.06 -24.01 1.78
CA GLN A 31 41.69 -23.94 3.09
C GLN A 31 40.61 -23.71 4.15
N GLY A 32 40.56 -24.60 5.13
CA GLY A 32 40.19 -24.18 6.48
C GLY A 32 41.33 -23.34 7.06
N CYS A 33 40.99 -22.56 8.10
CA CYS A 33 41.88 -21.82 8.99
C CYS A 33 42.11 -20.32 8.67
N THR A 34 41.54 -19.51 9.58
CA THR A 34 42.11 -18.28 10.14
C THR A 34 42.14 -16.97 9.34
N ALA A 35 41.20 -16.74 8.41
CA ALA A 35 40.99 -15.38 7.84
C ALA A 35 39.54 -14.85 7.97
N CYS A 36 38.54 -15.72 8.16
CA CYS A 36 37.13 -15.28 8.21
C CYS A 36 36.72 -14.59 9.53
N ALA A 37 37.56 -14.59 10.57
CA ALA A 37 37.25 -13.92 11.83
C ALA A 37 37.54 -12.41 11.80
N PHE A 38 38.36 -11.93 10.86
CA PHE A 38 38.77 -10.51 10.84
C PHE A 38 37.88 -9.61 9.99
N ILE A 39 37.15 -10.18 9.02
CA ILE A 39 36.30 -9.38 8.11
C ILE A 39 34.90 -9.13 8.71
N ARG A 40 34.48 -9.88 9.74
CA ARG A 40 33.16 -9.70 10.38
C ARG A 40 33.10 -8.64 11.48
N THR A 41 34.23 -8.16 11.97
CA THR A 41 34.31 -7.09 12.99
C THR A 41 34.53 -5.69 12.41
N ALA A 42 34.74 -5.54 11.10
CA ALA A 42 35.04 -4.24 10.47
C ALA A 42 33.83 -3.56 9.80
N HIS A 43 32.61 -4.08 9.99
CA HIS A 43 31.35 -3.46 9.51
C HIS A 43 30.52 -2.83 10.64
N SER A 44 31.11 -2.62 11.81
CA SER A 44 30.48 -1.96 12.97
C SER A 44 31.06 -0.57 13.24
N SER A 45 31.28 0.24 12.20
CA SER A 45 31.45 1.69 12.31
C SER A 45 31.83 2.26 10.95
N SER A 46 30.87 2.41 10.04
CA SER A 46 31.00 3.51 9.09
C SER A 46 30.85 4.78 9.93
N PRO A 47 31.89 5.62 10.08
CA PRO A 47 31.69 6.93 10.70
C PRO A 47 30.63 7.64 9.86
N ALA A 48 29.58 8.13 10.52
CA ALA A 48 28.72 9.12 9.91
C ALA A 48 29.66 10.24 9.44
N LEU A 49 29.76 10.42 8.13
CA LEU A 49 30.19 11.70 7.61
C LEU A 49 29.05 12.63 7.98
N ASP A 50 29.20 13.26 9.15
CA ASP A 50 28.50 14.47 9.55
C ASP A 50 28.94 15.54 8.55
N ASN A 51 28.46 15.43 7.32
CA ASN A 51 28.62 16.48 6.34
C ASN A 51 27.85 17.64 6.93
N GLU A 52 28.54 18.76 7.13
CA GLU A 52 27.99 20.05 7.49
C GLU A 52 26.88 20.42 6.49
N ASP A 53 25.65 19.96 6.76
CA ASP A 53 24.47 20.20 5.93
C ASP A 53 24.03 21.68 5.97
N GLY A 54 24.73 22.50 6.76
CA GLY A 54 24.52 23.93 6.90
C GLY A 54 24.83 24.76 5.66
N GLU A 55 25.62 24.26 4.70
CA GLU A 55 26.00 25.04 3.50
C GLU A 55 24.97 24.99 2.37
N ARG A 56 24.15 23.93 2.27
CA ARG A 56 23.25 23.75 1.10
C ARG A 56 22.02 24.65 1.10
N ASN A 57 21.73 25.32 2.22
CA ASN A 57 20.59 26.24 2.37
C ASN A 57 21.01 27.72 2.49
N GLN A 58 22.23 28.06 2.06
CA GLN A 58 22.75 29.43 2.15
C GLN A 58 22.52 30.18 0.83
N ILE A 59 21.51 31.04 0.82
CA ILE A 59 21.36 32.09 -0.20
C ILE A 59 22.15 33.31 0.26
N HIS A 60 22.84 34.00 -0.66
CA HIS A 60 23.54 35.24 -0.33
C HIS A 60 22.56 36.25 0.33
N PRO A 61 22.91 36.90 1.44
CA PRO A 61 21.98 37.69 2.24
C PRO A 61 21.29 38.80 1.44
N GLU A 62 21.99 39.41 0.49
CA GLU A 62 21.43 40.42 -0.41
C GLU A 62 20.30 39.87 -1.29
N VAL A 63 20.44 38.64 -1.79
CA VAL A 63 19.41 37.99 -2.64
C VAL A 63 18.20 37.58 -1.80
N LYS A 64 18.40 37.29 -0.52
CA LYS A 64 17.31 36.96 0.42
C LYS A 64 16.37 38.16 0.64
N GLU A 65 16.89 39.37 0.71
CA GLU A 65 16.11 40.59 0.97
C GLU A 65 15.32 41.10 -0.25
N LEU A 66 15.63 40.63 -1.46
CA LEU A 66 14.90 41.00 -2.68
C LEU A 66 13.50 40.34 -2.78
N GLY A 67 13.17 39.41 -1.90
CA GLY A 67 11.88 38.73 -1.87
C GLY A 67 10.78 39.56 -1.18
N VAL A 68 9.58 39.59 -1.76
CA VAL A 68 8.39 40.27 -1.18
C VAL A 68 7.89 39.60 0.11
N ARG A 69 8.19 38.31 0.30
CA ARG A 69 7.83 37.51 1.48
C ARG A 69 9.07 36.78 1.98
N ASP A 70 9.14 36.52 3.29
CA ASP A 70 10.21 35.71 3.86
C ASP A 70 10.05 34.23 3.49
N LEU A 71 10.61 33.85 2.33
CA LEU A 71 10.62 32.48 1.84
C LEU A 71 11.63 31.60 2.57
N GLN A 72 12.61 32.19 3.28
CA GLN A 72 13.62 31.44 4.02
C GLN A 72 13.01 30.75 5.25
N ALA A 73 11.95 31.33 5.84
CA ALA A 73 11.22 30.72 6.95
C ALA A 73 10.40 29.48 6.55
N LYS A 74 9.91 29.40 5.30
CA LYS A 74 9.13 28.27 4.78
C LYS A 74 9.56 27.93 3.35
N LEU A 75 10.74 27.35 3.24
CA LEU A 75 11.35 26.96 1.97
C LEU A 75 10.57 25.83 1.29
N GLN A 76 10.56 25.87 -0.05
CA GLN A 76 9.99 24.80 -0.87
C GLN A 76 10.94 23.59 -0.96
N LEU A 77 12.25 23.86 -0.92
CA LEU A 77 13.26 22.82 -0.89
C LEU A 77 13.39 22.26 0.52
N ARG A 78 13.52 20.93 0.59
CA ARG A 78 13.60 20.19 1.84
C ARG A 78 15.04 19.80 2.13
N TYR A 79 15.50 20.03 3.34
CA TYR A 79 16.88 19.75 3.77
C TYR A 79 16.90 18.70 4.88
N THR A 80 17.18 19.10 6.12
CA THR A 80 17.40 18.21 7.26
C THR A 80 16.17 18.06 8.16
N GLU A 81 15.15 18.90 7.95
CA GLU A 81 13.90 18.90 8.70
C GLU A 81 12.98 17.71 8.37
N ILE A 82 13.25 17.00 7.27
CA ILE A 82 12.53 15.78 6.92
C ILE A 82 13.04 14.60 7.76
N SER A 83 12.14 13.63 8.00
CA SER A 83 12.52 12.39 8.65
C SER A 83 13.59 11.63 7.83
N LYS A 84 14.44 10.88 8.54
CA LYS A 84 15.49 10.06 7.92
C LYS A 84 14.90 9.06 6.92
N ARG A 85 15.66 8.67 5.89
CA ARG A 85 15.22 7.66 4.92
C ARG A 85 15.09 6.26 5.53
N THR A 86 15.96 5.94 6.49
CA THR A 86 15.91 4.67 7.23
C THR A 86 15.13 4.86 8.51
N GLN A 87 14.01 4.16 8.64
CA GLN A 87 13.14 4.16 9.81
C GLN A 87 13.40 2.91 10.66
N PRO A 88 13.31 2.99 12.00
CA PRO A 88 13.38 1.81 12.85
C PRO A 88 12.20 0.87 12.58
N PRO A 89 12.33 -0.44 12.87
CA PRO A 89 11.24 -1.38 12.67
C PRO A 89 10.01 -1.01 13.52
N PRO A 90 8.81 -0.92 12.94
CA PRO A 90 7.60 -0.53 13.67
C PRO A 90 7.01 -1.72 14.46
N ASN A 91 6.38 -1.42 15.61
CA ASN A 91 5.51 -2.34 16.33
C ASN A 91 4.06 -1.83 16.25
N LEU A 92 3.29 -2.37 15.30
CA LEU A 92 1.94 -1.91 15.02
C LEU A 92 0.91 -2.58 15.95
N PRO A 93 -0.10 -1.83 16.46
CA PRO A 93 -1.14 -2.41 17.27
C PRO A 93 -1.99 -3.39 16.44
N VAL A 94 -2.50 -4.43 17.10
CA VAL A 94 -3.37 -5.43 16.47
C VAL A 94 -4.80 -4.92 16.32
N GLY A 95 -5.49 -5.40 15.28
CA GLY A 95 -6.89 -5.06 15.04
C GLY A 95 -7.87 -5.71 16.03
N PRO A 96 -9.14 -5.26 16.06
CA PRO A 96 -10.13 -5.63 17.09
C PRO A 96 -10.53 -7.11 17.11
N SER A 97 -10.26 -7.84 16.02
CA SER A 97 -10.52 -9.28 15.91
C SER A 97 -9.32 -10.15 16.35
N HIS A 98 -8.27 -9.60 16.96
CA HIS A 98 -7.19 -10.38 17.60
C HIS A 98 -7.57 -10.72 19.05
N LYS A 99 -8.66 -11.46 19.23
CA LYS A 99 -9.16 -11.92 20.54
C LYS A 99 -9.05 -13.44 20.63
N LEU A 100 -8.66 -13.95 21.81
CA LEU A 100 -8.47 -15.38 22.07
C LEU A 100 -9.80 -16.13 22.33
N ALA A 101 -10.80 -15.43 22.85
CA ALA A 101 -12.14 -15.96 23.14
C ALA A 101 -13.22 -15.02 22.58
N ASP A 102 -14.46 -15.52 22.44
CA ASP A 102 -15.63 -14.77 21.99
C ASP A 102 -15.42 -14.01 20.66
N ASN A 103 -14.81 -14.71 19.70
CA ASN A 103 -14.39 -14.15 18.42
C ASN A 103 -14.66 -15.10 17.24
N TYR A 104 -15.85 -15.70 17.26
CA TYR A 104 -16.28 -16.57 16.19
C TYR A 104 -16.45 -15.78 14.88
N TYR A 105 -15.97 -16.34 13.75
CA TYR A 105 -16.08 -15.66 12.45
C TYR A 105 -17.54 -15.42 12.05
N CYS A 106 -18.45 -16.35 12.39
CA CYS A 106 -19.86 -16.28 12.02
C CYS A 106 -20.61 -15.07 12.60
N THR A 107 -20.18 -14.52 13.74
CA THR A 107 -20.86 -13.38 14.38
C THR A 107 -20.39 -12.02 13.85
N ARG A 108 -19.40 -11.99 12.95
CA ARG A 108 -18.82 -10.76 12.38
C ARG A 108 -18.75 -10.77 10.86
N ASP A 109 -19.28 -11.82 10.22
CA ASP A 109 -19.20 -12.02 8.78
C ASP A 109 -20.28 -11.23 8.05
N GLY A 110 -20.07 -9.91 7.92
CA GLY A 110 -20.99 -9.03 7.20
C GLY A 110 -21.18 -9.39 5.72
N ARG A 111 -20.28 -10.19 5.12
CA ARG A 111 -20.45 -10.70 3.76
C ARG A 111 -21.63 -11.67 3.65
N ARG A 112 -22.00 -12.35 4.73
CA ARG A 112 -23.17 -13.25 4.79
C ARG A 112 -24.44 -12.57 5.28
N GLU A 113 -24.33 -11.36 5.78
CA GLU A 113 -25.46 -10.53 6.20
C GLU A 113 -26.12 -9.79 5.02
N SER A 114 -25.53 -9.85 3.82
CA SER A 114 -26.14 -9.30 2.61
C SER A 114 -27.33 -10.15 2.16
N TYR A 115 -28.50 -9.53 2.07
CA TYR A 115 -29.71 -10.15 1.52
C TYR A 115 -29.96 -9.69 0.07
N PRO A 116 -30.67 -10.49 -0.73
CA PRO A 116 -31.24 -10.02 -1.99
C PRO A 116 -32.10 -8.77 -1.77
N PRO A 117 -32.21 -7.87 -2.76
CA PRO A 117 -33.00 -6.65 -2.62
C PRO A 117 -34.49 -6.99 -2.40
N LEU A 118 -35.16 -6.17 -1.59
CA LEU A 118 -36.60 -6.27 -1.38
C LEU A 118 -37.35 -5.78 -2.62
N VAL A 119 -38.21 -6.65 -3.19
CA VAL A 119 -39.03 -6.31 -4.36
C VAL A 119 -40.33 -5.66 -3.89
N ILE A 120 -40.45 -4.34 -4.08
CA ILE A 120 -41.62 -3.54 -3.67
C ILE A 120 -42.79 -3.70 -4.66
N MET A 121 -42.49 -3.83 -5.94
CA MET A 121 -43.47 -4.03 -7.00
C MET A 121 -42.89 -4.95 -8.06
N SER A 122 -43.59 -6.04 -8.37
CA SER A 122 -43.26 -6.96 -9.48
C SER A 122 -44.42 -7.01 -10.48
N PRO A 123 -44.15 -7.09 -11.79
CA PRO A 123 -45.21 -7.25 -12.81
C PRO A 123 -45.87 -8.63 -12.74
N TYR A 124 -45.25 -9.60 -12.06
CA TYR A 124 -45.79 -10.95 -11.86
C TYR A 124 -46.29 -11.10 -10.41
N LYS A 125 -47.46 -11.75 -10.25
CA LYS A 125 -48.04 -12.05 -8.94
C LYS A 125 -47.25 -13.20 -8.29
N ALA A 126 -46.50 -12.91 -7.23
CA ALA A 126 -45.86 -13.95 -6.44
C ALA A 126 -46.95 -14.82 -5.78
N LEU A 127 -46.91 -16.14 -6.03
CA LEU A 127 -47.74 -17.08 -5.28
C LEU A 127 -47.19 -17.15 -3.84
N PRO A 128 -48.03 -17.02 -2.80
CA PRO A 128 -47.56 -17.18 -1.43
C PRO A 128 -47.00 -18.59 -1.25
N SER A 129 -45.81 -18.70 -0.66
CA SER A 129 -45.31 -19.99 -0.16
C SER A 129 -46.37 -20.54 0.80
N GLY A 130 -46.88 -21.75 0.53
CA GLY A 130 -48.17 -22.29 0.98
C GLY A 130 -48.45 -22.32 2.49
N GLY A 131 -48.57 -21.15 3.13
CA GLY A 131 -49.16 -20.93 4.44
C GLY A 131 -50.54 -20.31 4.27
N GLN A 132 -51.51 -20.76 5.08
CA GLN A 132 -52.92 -20.45 4.94
C GLN A 132 -53.19 -18.94 4.86
N ALA A 133 -53.78 -18.51 3.74
CA ALA A 133 -54.25 -17.16 3.53
C ALA A 133 -55.58 -16.95 4.26
N SER A 134 -55.55 -16.32 5.43
CA SER A 134 -56.73 -15.70 6.04
C SER A 134 -57.04 -14.41 5.28
N GLY A 135 -57.61 -14.54 4.09
CA GLY A 135 -58.02 -13.41 3.25
C GLY A 135 -59.33 -12.81 3.73
N THR A 136 -59.27 -11.74 4.53
CA THR A 136 -60.33 -10.73 4.54
C THR A 136 -60.06 -9.77 3.40
N GLU A 137 -60.71 -9.99 2.25
CA GLU A 137 -60.79 -9.03 1.16
C GLU A 137 -61.59 -7.81 1.63
N THR A 138 -60.91 -6.87 2.28
CA THR A 138 -61.47 -5.55 2.55
C THR A 138 -61.03 -4.62 1.43
N ALA A 139 -61.99 -4.20 0.60
CA ALA A 139 -61.81 -3.20 -0.45
C ALA A 139 -61.10 -1.97 0.13
N ILE A 140 -59.84 -1.75 -0.26
CA ILE A 140 -59.06 -0.58 0.15
C ILE A 140 -59.61 0.60 -0.64
N ALA A 141 -60.48 1.39 -0.01
CA ALA A 141 -60.89 2.69 -0.53
C ALA A 141 -59.64 3.51 -0.90
N LYS A 142 -59.66 4.16 -2.07
CA LYS A 142 -58.58 5.02 -2.57
C LYS A 142 -58.49 6.28 -1.71
N ALA A 143 -57.94 6.13 -0.52
CA ALA A 143 -57.60 7.25 0.36
C ALA A 143 -56.48 8.06 -0.30
N ALA A 144 -56.62 9.39 -0.34
CA ALA A 144 -55.58 10.29 -0.82
C ALA A 144 -54.30 10.05 -0.01
N ARG A 145 -53.24 9.56 -0.66
CA ARG A 145 -51.92 9.37 -0.05
C ARG A 145 -51.13 10.66 -0.23
N ASN A 146 -50.46 11.11 0.84
CA ASN A 146 -49.55 12.25 0.77
C ASN A 146 -48.35 11.92 -0.12
N ALA A 147 -47.84 12.92 -0.84
CA ALA A 147 -46.59 12.79 -1.58
C ALA A 147 -45.43 12.49 -0.62
N VAL A 148 -44.57 11.52 -0.99
CA VAL A 148 -43.42 11.09 -0.18
C VAL A 148 -42.13 11.57 -0.86
N THR A 149 -41.23 12.18 -0.09
CA THR A 149 -39.85 12.46 -0.50
C THR A 149 -38.92 11.35 0.00
N PRO A 150 -37.87 10.95 -0.74
CA PRO A 150 -36.99 9.83 -0.37
C PRO A 150 -36.15 10.09 0.90
N GLY A 151 -36.07 11.33 1.34
CA GLY A 151 -35.41 11.73 2.58
C GLY A 151 -35.84 13.14 3.00
N SER A 152 -35.31 13.60 4.12
CA SER A 152 -35.41 15.01 4.54
C SER A 152 -34.61 15.90 3.58
N PRO A 153 -35.06 17.15 3.30
CA PRO A 153 -34.20 18.11 2.64
C PRO A 153 -32.90 18.30 3.45
N PRO A 154 -31.73 18.40 2.78
CA PRO A 154 -30.47 18.63 3.47
C PRO A 154 -30.53 19.98 4.21
N PRO A 155 -29.93 20.08 5.40
CA PRO A 155 -29.84 21.34 6.11
C PRO A 155 -29.04 22.35 5.28
N LYS A 156 -29.39 23.64 5.40
CA LYS A 156 -28.61 24.72 4.79
C LYS A 156 -27.21 24.73 5.43
N MET A 157 -26.17 24.70 4.61
CA MET A 157 -24.80 24.82 5.11
C MET A 157 -24.56 26.24 5.61
N GLU A 158 -24.02 26.36 6.82
CA GLU A 158 -23.64 27.64 7.42
C GLU A 158 -22.28 28.11 6.88
N LEU A 159 -22.08 29.43 6.83
CA LEU A 159 -20.79 30.01 6.44
C LEU A 159 -19.73 29.76 7.53
N SER A 160 -18.48 29.53 7.12
CA SER A 160 -17.36 29.31 8.05
C SER A 160 -17.19 30.48 9.03
N LYS A 161 -16.74 30.19 10.25
CA LYS A 161 -16.46 31.21 11.28
C LYS A 161 -15.01 31.69 11.27
N ASP A 162 -14.09 30.85 10.79
CA ASP A 162 -12.65 31.10 10.88
C ASP A 162 -12.22 32.13 9.81
N GLU A 163 -12.56 31.86 8.55
CA GLU A 163 -12.33 32.75 7.40
C GLU A 163 -13.55 32.70 6.46
N PRO A 164 -14.60 33.52 6.70
CA PRO A 164 -15.84 33.51 5.90
C PRO A 164 -15.68 34.13 4.51
N TYR A 165 -14.65 34.93 4.31
CA TYR A 165 -14.34 35.62 3.06
C TYR A 165 -12.88 35.39 2.71
N LEU A 166 -12.60 35.27 1.41
CA LEU A 166 -11.25 35.16 0.85
C LEU A 166 -10.70 36.55 0.51
#